data_AF-A0A6N8UYZ4-F1
#
_entry.id   AF-A0A6N8UYZ4-F1
#
_cell.length_a   1.000
_cell.length_b   1.000
_cell.length_c   1.000
_cell.angle_alpha   90.00
_cell.angle_beta   90.00
_cell.angle_gamma   90.00
#
_symmetry.space_group_name_H-M   'P 1'
#
loop_
_entity.id
_entity.type
_entity.pdbx_description
1 polymer ?
#
loop_
_entity_poly.entity_id
_entity_poly.type
_entity_poly.pdbx_seq_one_letter_code
_entity_poly.pdbx_strand_id
1 'polypeptide(L)'
;MWTDSTIAVNATTGEFLWGFQHTPNDPYDYDSIAENTFVDTVINGQFVRATLHANRNGYAYALDRATGEYVWGTQFVKKLNWTDGLDENGRPNAYDPNVDVQQYNPGTAAHRGDLTEVGARSEIEGISCPAHTGGKNWPPTSYSPHTGLYYIPVIESCNKAFAAVSPKNFDPATRQWFLGGAPYFTFDDPRSGRITGSVTAIDVSTGVVVRKWETEFPMLGGILSTAGGLVFTGTADGAVVALDDTTLEEIWRFETGSSINAPPMTYEADGKQYIAIQVGLGGAGPLGCPDSPPLLTAAGPSTAL
;
A
#
# COMPACT_ATOMS: atom_id res chain seq x y z
N MET A 1 -3.64 21.51 -6.49
CA MET A 1 -2.44 20.71 -6.15
C MET A 1 -2.82 19.25 -6.28
N TRP A 2 -1.96 18.38 -6.81
CA TRP A 2 -2.28 16.97 -7.15
C TRP A 2 -1.28 15.97 -6.53
N THR A 3 -0.76 16.28 -5.34
CA THR A 3 -0.05 15.26 -4.55
C THR A 3 -1.05 14.17 -4.14
N ASP A 4 -0.57 12.96 -3.91
CA ASP A 4 -1.39 11.85 -3.40
C ASP A 4 -2.67 11.61 -4.23
N SER A 5 -2.50 11.65 -5.55
CA SER A 5 -3.59 11.59 -6.51
C SER A 5 -3.35 10.56 -7.59
N THR A 6 -4.42 9.91 -8.03
CA THR A 6 -4.45 9.34 -9.38
C THR A 6 -4.76 10.49 -10.35
N ILE A 7 -3.98 10.60 -11.43
CA ILE A 7 -4.21 11.59 -12.49
C ILE A 7 -4.26 10.89 -13.85
N ALA A 8 -5.04 11.43 -14.77
CA ALA A 8 -4.97 11.09 -16.18
C ALA A 8 -4.42 12.27 -16.97
N VAL A 9 -3.50 11.95 -17.87
CA VAL A 9 -2.89 12.90 -18.79
C VAL A 9 -2.93 12.34 -20.20
N ASN A 10 -3.02 13.23 -21.19
CA ASN A 10 -2.85 12.85 -22.58
C ASN A 10 -1.41 12.41 -22.82
N ALA A 11 -1.21 11.16 -23.23
CA ALA A 11 0.13 10.58 -23.42
C ALA A 11 0.97 11.28 -24.51
N THR A 12 0.34 11.99 -25.45
CA THR A 12 1.04 12.72 -26.53
C THR A 12 1.36 14.16 -26.14
N THR A 13 0.40 14.87 -25.52
CA THR A 13 0.52 16.31 -25.25
C THR A 13 0.94 16.65 -23.83
N GLY A 14 0.78 15.71 -22.89
CA GLY A 14 0.94 15.94 -21.46
C GLY A 14 -0.22 16.74 -20.83
N GLU A 15 -1.28 17.02 -21.59
CA GLU A 15 -2.45 17.74 -21.10
C GLU A 15 -3.15 16.97 -19.96
N PHE A 16 -3.44 17.67 -18.87
CA PHE A 16 -4.19 17.12 -17.75
C PHE A 16 -5.66 16.91 -18.13
N LEU A 17 -6.17 15.69 -17.91
CA LEU A 17 -7.55 15.33 -18.24
C LEU A 17 -8.44 15.36 -16.99
N TRP A 18 -8.05 14.61 -15.96
CA TRP A 18 -8.75 14.55 -14.68
C TRP A 18 -7.80 14.10 -13.57
N GLY A 19 -8.22 14.28 -12.32
CA GLY A 19 -7.49 13.80 -11.16
C GLY A 19 -8.41 13.51 -9.99
N PHE A 20 -8.06 12.50 -9.21
CA PHE A 20 -8.71 12.12 -7.96
C PHE A 20 -7.65 12.08 -6.86
N GLN A 21 -7.80 12.93 -5.85
CA GLN A 21 -6.83 13.03 -4.74
C GLN A 21 -7.28 12.16 -3.57
N HIS A 22 -6.52 11.11 -3.27
CA HIS A 22 -6.84 10.12 -2.25
C HIS A 22 -6.66 10.66 -0.84
N THR A 23 -5.58 11.42 -0.62
CA THR A 23 -5.26 12.02 0.69
C THR A 23 -4.90 13.50 0.53
N PRO A 24 -5.89 14.41 0.48
CA PRO A 24 -5.63 15.85 0.41
C PRO A 24 -4.75 16.34 1.58
N ASN A 25 -3.72 17.17 1.31
CA ASN A 25 -2.84 17.72 2.35
C ASN A 25 -2.32 16.64 3.32
N ASP A 26 -1.72 15.58 2.78
CA ASP A 26 -1.29 14.40 3.54
C ASP A 26 -0.30 14.74 4.69
N PRO A 27 -0.61 14.34 5.95
CA PRO A 27 0.34 14.41 7.06
C PRO A 27 0.96 13.05 7.43
N TYR A 28 0.69 11.97 6.67
CA TYR A 28 1.03 10.59 7.05
C TYR A 28 2.13 9.93 6.22
N ASP A 29 2.59 10.56 5.13
CA ASP A 29 3.45 9.95 4.11
C ASP A 29 2.71 8.83 3.37
N TYR A 30 1.46 9.07 2.95
CA TYR A 30 0.62 8.15 2.20
C TYR A 30 0.69 8.38 0.68
N ASP A 31 1.90 8.24 0.12
CA ASP A 31 2.12 8.37 -1.32
C ASP A 31 1.16 7.49 -2.13
N SER A 32 0.48 8.13 -3.06
CA SER A 32 -0.49 7.48 -3.96
C SER A 32 0.14 6.99 -5.26
N ILE A 33 1.33 6.38 -5.16
CA ILE A 33 2.13 5.94 -6.32
C ILE A 33 1.88 4.49 -6.74
N ALA A 34 1.03 3.77 -6.02
CA ALA A 34 0.65 2.40 -6.39
C ALA A 34 0.07 2.35 -7.81
N GLU A 35 0.19 1.19 -8.44
CA GLU A 35 -0.28 0.94 -9.78
C GLU A 35 -1.79 1.20 -9.94
N ASN A 36 -2.18 1.45 -11.19
CA ASN A 36 -3.58 1.58 -11.60
C ASN A 36 -3.95 0.35 -12.45
N THR A 37 -4.79 -0.53 -11.91
CA THR A 37 -5.23 -1.76 -12.57
C THR A 37 -6.51 -1.50 -13.35
N PHE A 38 -6.46 -1.54 -14.68
CA PHE A 38 -7.63 -1.28 -15.52
C PHE A 38 -8.50 -2.52 -15.68
N VAL A 39 -9.81 -2.37 -15.44
CA VAL A 39 -10.79 -3.45 -15.51
C VAL A 39 -12.05 -2.95 -16.24
N ASP A 40 -12.56 -3.74 -17.17
CA ASP A 40 -13.83 -3.47 -17.87
C ASP A 40 -14.86 -4.50 -17.37
N THR A 41 -15.78 -4.08 -16.51
CA THR A 41 -16.75 -5.01 -15.90
C THR A 41 -18.03 -4.31 -15.48
N VAL A 42 -19.02 -5.09 -15.05
CA VAL A 42 -20.26 -4.58 -14.45
C VAL A 42 -20.02 -4.35 -12.96
N ILE A 43 -20.19 -3.11 -12.51
CA ILE A 43 -20.12 -2.69 -11.10
C ILE A 43 -21.48 -2.13 -10.70
N ASN A 44 -22.08 -2.66 -9.63
CA ASN A 44 -23.42 -2.26 -9.17
C ASN A 44 -24.50 -2.27 -10.28
N GLY A 45 -24.40 -3.22 -11.22
CA GLY A 45 -25.34 -3.36 -12.34
C GLY A 45 -25.08 -2.46 -13.55
N GLN A 46 -24.03 -1.63 -13.53
CA GLN A 46 -23.64 -0.75 -14.64
C GLN A 46 -22.27 -1.16 -15.20
N PHE A 47 -22.13 -1.15 -16.53
CA PHE A 47 -20.82 -1.39 -17.15
C PHE A 47 -19.91 -0.18 -16.94
N VAL A 48 -18.76 -0.40 -16.33
CA VAL A 48 -17.77 0.63 -15.99
C VAL A 48 -16.41 0.21 -16.54
N ARG A 49 -15.70 1.18 -17.12
CA ARG A 49 -14.29 1.07 -17.48
C ARG A 49 -13.46 1.57 -16.31
N ALA A 50 -13.26 0.71 -15.32
CA ALA A 50 -12.67 1.09 -14.05
C ALA A 50 -11.14 1.16 -14.10
N THR A 51 -10.57 2.01 -13.24
CA THR A 51 -9.21 1.89 -12.73
C THR A 51 -9.26 1.58 -11.24
N LEU A 52 -8.56 0.53 -10.83
CA LEU A 52 -8.46 0.10 -9.43
C LEU A 52 -7.12 0.57 -8.86
N HIS A 53 -7.15 1.11 -7.65
CA HIS A 53 -5.96 1.61 -6.97
C HIS A 53 -6.02 1.26 -5.48
N ALA A 54 -5.12 0.38 -5.03
CA ALA A 54 -4.95 0.06 -3.62
C ALA A 54 -3.92 1.02 -3.01
N ASN A 55 -4.40 2.05 -2.32
CA ASN A 55 -3.60 3.17 -1.87
C ASN A 55 -2.84 2.85 -0.57
N ARG A 56 -1.72 3.56 -0.33
CA ARG A 56 -0.96 3.45 0.93
C ARG A 56 -1.84 3.76 2.15
N ASN A 57 -2.82 4.64 2.02
CA ASN A 57 -3.72 5.07 3.09
C ASN A 57 -4.65 3.97 3.64
N GLY A 58 -4.65 2.76 3.05
CA GLY A 58 -5.41 1.60 3.53
C GLY A 58 -6.78 1.41 2.88
N TYR A 59 -7.16 2.28 1.93
CA TYR A 59 -8.33 2.14 1.07
C TYR A 59 -7.94 1.69 -0.34
N ALA A 60 -8.78 0.83 -0.92
CA ALA A 60 -8.78 0.50 -2.33
C ALA A 60 -9.92 1.27 -3.00
N TYR A 61 -9.65 1.84 -4.15
CA TYR A 61 -10.60 2.70 -4.88
C TYR A 61 -10.85 2.12 -6.27
N ALA A 62 -12.10 2.19 -6.72
CA ALA A 62 -12.44 2.13 -8.13
C ALA A 62 -12.91 3.50 -8.61
N LEU A 63 -12.35 3.95 -9.72
CA LEU A 63 -12.76 5.16 -10.42
C LEU A 63 -13.11 4.81 -11.87
N ASP A 64 -14.03 5.53 -12.50
CA ASP A 64 -14.18 5.47 -13.96
C ASP A 64 -12.91 6.05 -14.59
N ARG A 65 -12.22 5.27 -15.42
CA ARG A 65 -10.92 5.68 -15.98
C ARG A 65 -11.02 6.77 -17.04
N ALA A 66 -12.20 7.00 -17.61
CA ALA A 66 -12.41 8.03 -18.62
C ALA A 66 -12.67 9.38 -17.96
N THR A 67 -13.42 9.42 -16.85
CA THR A 67 -13.86 10.66 -16.21
C THR A 67 -13.14 10.97 -14.89
N GLY A 68 -12.58 9.97 -14.22
CA GLY A 68 -12.05 10.08 -12.86
C GLY A 68 -13.14 10.07 -11.77
N GLU A 69 -14.40 9.80 -12.14
CA GLU A 69 -15.51 9.75 -11.20
C GLU A 69 -15.36 8.56 -10.24
N TYR A 70 -15.68 8.81 -8.98
CA TYR A 70 -15.64 7.80 -7.93
C TYR A 70 -16.74 6.75 -8.13
N VAL A 71 -16.38 5.47 -7.95
CA VAL A 71 -17.29 4.33 -8.07
C VAL A 71 -17.49 3.64 -6.73
N TRP A 72 -16.39 3.24 -6.07
CA TRP A 72 -16.40 2.71 -4.71
C TRP A 72 -15.03 2.85 -4.05
N GLY A 73 -15.01 2.75 -2.72
CA GLY A 73 -13.85 2.90 -1.86
C GLY A 73 -13.98 1.98 -0.65
N THR A 74 -12.98 1.14 -0.44
CA THR A 74 -13.07 0.02 0.52
C THR A 74 -11.80 -0.10 1.34
N GLN A 75 -11.94 -0.11 2.66
CA GLN A 75 -10.84 -0.39 3.56
C GLN A 75 -10.36 -1.83 3.36
N PHE A 76 -9.10 -2.03 2.96
CA PHE A 76 -8.53 -3.36 2.74
C PHE A 76 -7.61 -3.81 3.88
N VAL A 77 -7.22 -2.92 4.79
CA VAL A 77 -6.44 -3.24 6.00
C VAL A 77 -7.35 -3.63 7.17
N LYS A 78 -6.83 -4.34 8.17
CA LYS A 78 -7.59 -4.67 9.41
C LYS A 78 -7.81 -3.46 10.29
N LYS A 79 -6.79 -2.62 10.43
CA LYS A 79 -6.81 -1.42 11.28
C LYS A 79 -6.61 -0.20 10.42
N LEU A 80 -7.58 0.71 10.49
CA LEU A 80 -7.51 2.03 9.89
C LEU A 80 -8.08 3.02 10.91
N ASN A 81 -7.36 4.09 11.19
CA ASN A 81 -7.83 5.08 12.16
C ASN A 81 -7.49 6.52 11.79
N TRP A 82 -6.78 6.78 10.69
CA TRP A 82 -6.44 8.16 10.33
C TRP A 82 -7.66 8.96 9.89
N THR A 83 -8.74 8.30 9.46
CA THR A 83 -10.07 8.87 9.20
C THR A 83 -11.16 7.89 9.69
N ASP A 84 -12.38 8.37 9.87
CA ASP A 84 -13.54 7.57 10.30
C ASP A 84 -14.35 6.98 9.11
N GLY A 85 -13.91 7.22 7.88
CA GLY A 85 -14.52 6.67 6.67
C GLY A 85 -14.31 7.55 5.45
N LEU A 86 -14.93 7.12 4.35
CA LEU A 86 -15.04 7.91 3.12
C LEU A 86 -16.48 8.37 2.94
N ASP A 87 -16.64 9.57 2.39
CA ASP A 87 -17.93 10.13 1.99
C ASP A 87 -18.44 9.49 0.67
N GLU A 88 -19.59 9.94 0.20
CA GLU A 88 -20.20 9.46 -1.05
C GLU A 88 -19.36 9.73 -2.31
N ASN A 89 -18.37 10.63 -2.22
CA ASN A 89 -17.45 10.99 -3.31
C ASN A 89 -16.06 10.37 -3.12
N GLY A 90 -15.88 9.47 -2.15
CA GLY A 90 -14.63 8.81 -1.87
C GLY A 90 -13.59 9.68 -1.16
N ARG A 91 -13.99 10.82 -0.57
CA ARG A 91 -13.11 11.68 0.23
C ARG A 91 -13.14 11.26 1.69
N PRO A 92 -12.04 11.41 2.45
CA PRO A 92 -12.09 11.19 3.89
C PRO A 92 -13.14 12.10 4.53
N ASN A 93 -14.01 11.59 5.41
CA ASN A 93 -15.14 12.39 5.92
C ASN A 93 -14.70 13.68 6.63
N ALA A 94 -13.52 13.66 7.25
CA ALA A 94 -12.94 14.80 7.96
C ALA A 94 -12.29 15.86 7.04
N TYR A 95 -12.32 15.66 5.72
CA TYR A 95 -11.77 16.60 4.76
C TYR A 95 -12.58 17.91 4.73
N ASP A 96 -11.90 19.04 4.94
CA ASP A 96 -12.47 20.39 4.79
C ASP A 96 -11.70 21.20 3.75
N PRO A 97 -12.26 21.50 2.56
CA PRO A 97 -11.55 22.25 1.53
C PRO A 97 -11.20 23.71 1.92
N ASN A 98 -11.73 24.23 3.04
CA ASN A 98 -11.53 25.61 3.47
C ASN A 98 -10.38 25.80 4.45
N VAL A 99 -9.69 24.72 4.86
CA VAL A 99 -8.55 24.80 5.77
C VAL A 99 -7.23 24.51 5.05
N ASP A 100 -6.20 25.28 5.40
CA ASP A 100 -4.85 25.13 4.82
C ASP A 100 -4.14 23.84 5.28
N VAL A 101 -4.47 23.36 6.48
CA VAL A 101 -3.90 22.16 7.10
C VAL A 101 -5.02 21.25 7.54
N GLN A 102 -5.07 20.04 6.98
CA GLN A 102 -6.09 19.04 7.31
C GLN A 102 -5.79 18.40 8.66
N GLN A 103 -6.86 18.17 9.43
CA GLN A 103 -6.82 17.41 10.67
C GLN A 103 -7.82 16.26 10.57
N TYR A 104 -7.37 15.10 10.10
CA TYR A 104 -8.25 13.97 9.86
C TYR A 104 -8.70 13.27 11.15
N ASN A 105 -7.75 12.74 11.93
CA ASN A 105 -8.03 12.22 13.27
C ASN A 105 -6.99 12.69 14.28
N PRO A 106 -7.39 13.46 15.32
CA PRO A 106 -6.48 13.94 16.36
C PRO A 106 -5.63 12.83 16.99
N GLY A 107 -4.35 13.10 17.14
CA GLY A 107 -3.41 12.17 17.78
C GLY A 107 -2.93 11.01 16.90
N THR A 108 -3.28 10.98 15.60
CA THR A 108 -2.74 9.98 14.65
C THR A 108 -1.62 10.53 13.76
N ALA A 109 -1.54 11.84 13.58
CA ALA A 109 -0.49 12.54 12.83
C ALA A 109 0.11 13.69 13.65
N ALA A 110 1.35 14.05 13.32
CA ALA A 110 1.96 15.30 13.79
C ALA A 110 1.61 16.42 12.80
N HIS A 111 1.26 17.60 13.31
CA HIS A 111 0.79 18.69 12.45
C HIS A 111 1.83 19.80 12.29
N ARG A 112 1.74 20.47 11.15
CA ARG A 112 2.53 21.68 10.87
C ARG A 112 2.11 22.78 11.84
N GLY A 113 3.08 23.38 12.54
CA GLY A 113 2.88 24.58 13.34
C GLY A 113 2.75 24.35 14.84
N ASP A 114 2.61 23.10 15.29
CA ASP A 114 2.64 22.76 16.72
C ASP A 114 4.01 23.08 17.36
N LEU A 115 5.05 23.15 16.52
CA LEU A 115 6.42 23.44 16.91
C LEU A 115 7.00 24.58 16.07
N THR A 116 7.73 25.47 16.73
CA THR A 116 8.36 26.63 16.08
C THR A 116 9.87 26.70 16.28
N GLU A 117 10.40 25.94 17.24
CA GLU A 117 11.83 25.89 17.54
C GLU A 117 12.55 24.85 16.66
N VAL A 118 13.63 25.26 16.00
CA VAL A 118 14.45 24.37 15.16
C VAL A 118 14.98 23.21 16.00
N GLY A 119 14.76 21.98 15.54
CA GLY A 119 15.15 20.76 16.23
C GLY A 119 14.14 20.23 17.26
N ALA A 120 13.07 20.96 17.57
CA ALA A 120 11.97 20.43 18.36
C ALA A 120 11.28 19.26 17.63
N ARG A 121 10.78 18.28 18.40
CA ARG A 121 10.06 17.10 17.90
C ARG A 121 8.68 17.03 18.54
N SER A 122 7.67 16.68 17.75
CA SER A 122 6.30 16.60 18.24
C SER A 122 6.10 15.32 19.02
N GLU A 123 5.28 15.38 20.07
CA GLU A 123 4.80 14.17 20.74
C GLU A 123 3.41 13.82 20.22
N ILE A 124 3.29 12.67 19.54
CA ILE A 124 2.00 12.12 19.17
C ILE A 124 1.59 11.10 20.24
N GLU A 125 0.48 11.34 20.92
CA GLU A 125 -0.03 10.47 21.99
C GLU A 125 -0.59 9.13 21.43
N GLY A 126 -1.25 9.21 20.28
CA GLY A 126 -1.86 8.07 19.60
C GLY A 126 -0.93 7.35 18.63
N ILE A 127 -1.53 6.49 17.80
CA ILE A 127 -0.85 5.64 16.82
C ILE A 127 -1.58 5.76 15.49
N SER A 128 -0.83 5.84 14.40
CA SER A 128 -1.38 5.80 13.04
C SER A 128 -1.53 4.35 12.57
N CYS A 129 -2.70 4.03 12.03
CA CYS A 129 -2.99 2.80 11.30
C CYS A 129 -3.69 3.18 9.96
N PRO A 130 -3.19 2.74 8.80
CA PRO A 130 -1.95 1.99 8.64
C PRO A 130 -0.71 2.78 9.09
N ALA A 131 0.44 2.12 9.21
CA ALA A 131 1.69 2.83 9.46
C ALA A 131 2.08 3.68 8.24
N HIS A 132 3.12 4.51 8.37
CA HIS A 132 3.71 5.24 7.22
C HIS A 132 4.10 4.33 6.03
N THR A 133 4.46 3.06 6.28
CA THR A 133 4.70 2.06 5.22
C THR A 133 3.46 1.80 4.35
N GLY A 134 2.29 2.18 4.87
CA GLY A 134 0.96 2.05 4.30
C GLY A 134 0.38 0.66 4.44
N GLY A 135 -0.89 0.53 4.04
CA GLY A 135 -1.55 -0.76 3.87
C GLY A 135 -0.99 -1.55 2.68
N LYS A 136 -0.48 -0.87 1.65
CA LYS A 136 0.23 -1.43 0.50
C LYS A 136 1.25 -0.42 0.00
N ASN A 137 2.44 -0.86 -0.39
CA ASN A 137 3.48 0.01 -0.94
C ASN A 137 3.71 -0.26 -2.45
N TRP A 138 4.96 -0.45 -2.89
CA TRP A 138 5.33 -0.87 -4.25
C TRP A 138 4.78 -2.23 -4.75
N PRO A 139 4.45 -3.24 -3.91
CA PRO A 139 4.11 -4.56 -4.43
C PRO A 139 2.82 -4.51 -5.26
N PRO A 140 2.84 -4.97 -6.53
CA PRO A 140 1.68 -4.86 -7.39
C PRO A 140 0.59 -5.86 -7.00
N THR A 141 -0.64 -5.42 -7.17
CA THR A 141 -1.87 -6.22 -7.10
C THR A 141 -2.07 -7.08 -8.34
N SER A 142 -3.06 -7.97 -8.29
CA SER A 142 -3.54 -8.70 -9.46
C SER A 142 -5.06 -8.73 -9.52
N TYR A 143 -5.62 -8.85 -10.71
CA TYR A 143 -7.05 -9.03 -10.95
C TYR A 143 -7.29 -10.31 -11.75
N SER A 144 -8.26 -11.12 -11.34
CA SER A 144 -8.70 -12.30 -12.09
C SER A 144 -10.04 -12.02 -12.79
N PRO A 145 -10.08 -11.95 -14.12
CA PRO A 145 -11.34 -11.88 -14.87
C PRO A 145 -12.21 -13.13 -14.72
N HIS A 146 -11.62 -14.26 -14.29
CA HIS A 146 -12.33 -15.50 -14.05
C HIS A 146 -13.22 -15.40 -12.79
N THR A 147 -12.69 -14.84 -11.70
CA THR A 147 -13.41 -14.73 -10.42
C THR A 147 -14.03 -13.35 -10.20
N GLY A 148 -13.59 -12.33 -10.95
CA GLY A 148 -13.95 -10.93 -10.70
C GLY A 148 -13.26 -10.32 -9.48
N LEU A 149 -12.27 -11.01 -8.90
CA LEU A 149 -11.61 -10.60 -7.67
C LEU A 149 -10.33 -9.82 -7.93
N TYR A 150 -10.12 -8.80 -7.09
CA TYR A 150 -8.92 -7.99 -7.00
C TYR A 150 -8.12 -8.38 -5.75
N TYR A 151 -6.92 -8.89 -5.94
CA TYR A 151 -6.05 -9.39 -4.87
C TYR A 151 -4.98 -8.35 -4.52
N ILE A 152 -4.93 -7.97 -3.25
CA ILE A 152 -4.05 -6.94 -2.72
C ILE A 152 -3.04 -7.57 -1.76
N PRO A 153 -1.72 -7.41 -1.97
CA PRO A 153 -0.71 -7.76 -0.98
C PRO A 153 -0.66 -6.68 0.10
N VAL A 154 -1.07 -7.03 1.31
CA VAL A 154 -1.27 -6.09 2.42
C VAL A 154 -0.13 -6.14 3.43
N ILE A 155 0.24 -4.96 3.91
CA ILE A 155 1.11 -4.69 5.06
C ILE A 155 0.20 -4.25 6.22
N GLU A 156 -0.04 -5.15 7.17
CA GLU A 156 -0.85 -4.88 8.35
C GLU A 156 0.06 -4.31 9.45
N SER A 157 0.09 -2.98 9.55
CA SER A 157 1.04 -2.26 10.40
C SER A 157 0.44 -0.99 11.00
N CYS A 158 0.99 -0.56 12.13
CA CYS A 158 0.73 0.74 12.74
C CYS A 158 2.06 1.30 13.30
N ASN A 159 2.17 2.62 13.45
CA ASN A 159 3.36 3.24 14.04
C ASN A 159 3.06 4.54 14.78
N LYS A 160 4.07 5.02 15.51
CA LYS A 160 4.18 6.42 15.89
C LYS A 160 5.07 7.17 14.90
N ALA A 161 4.86 8.47 14.83
CA ALA A 161 5.70 9.38 14.08
C ALA A 161 5.96 10.64 14.90
N PHE A 162 6.90 11.45 14.46
CA PHE A 162 7.07 12.81 14.92
C PHE A 162 7.32 13.73 13.73
N ALA A 163 6.89 14.97 13.82
CA ALA A 163 7.36 16.06 12.98
C ALA A 163 8.54 16.78 13.67
N ALA A 164 9.45 17.32 12.88
CA ALA A 164 10.57 18.11 13.35
C ALA A 164 10.70 19.41 12.56
N VAL A 165 11.00 20.51 13.26
CA VAL A 165 11.16 21.82 12.62
C VAL A 165 12.50 21.86 11.88
N SER A 166 12.41 21.97 10.55
CA SER A 166 13.59 22.08 9.68
C SER A 166 14.34 23.40 9.91
N PRO A 167 15.68 23.44 9.77
CA PRO A 167 16.45 24.67 9.87
C PRO A 167 15.97 25.74 8.88
N LYS A 168 15.90 27.00 9.32
CA LYS A 168 15.47 28.14 8.50
C LYS A 168 16.35 28.40 7.27
N ASN A 169 17.59 27.89 7.28
CA ASN A 169 18.56 27.99 6.20
C ASN A 169 18.59 26.73 5.32
N PHE A 170 17.54 25.91 5.32
CA PHE A 170 17.42 24.79 4.39
C PHE A 170 17.52 25.30 2.94
N ASP A 171 18.52 24.83 2.22
CA ASP A 171 18.71 25.14 0.80
C ASP A 171 18.16 23.98 -0.06
N PRO A 172 16.99 24.16 -0.72
CA PRO A 172 16.38 23.13 -1.54
C PRO A 172 17.22 22.76 -2.78
N ALA A 173 18.26 23.53 -3.13
CA ALA A 173 19.19 23.20 -4.21
C ALA A 173 20.14 22.04 -3.86
N THR A 174 20.20 21.62 -2.60
CA THR A 174 21.07 20.54 -2.14
C THR A 174 20.32 19.19 -2.11
N ARG A 175 20.99 18.09 -2.50
CA ARG A 175 20.46 16.71 -2.42
C ARG A 175 20.36 16.19 -0.96
N GLN A 176 20.01 17.07 -0.04
CA GLN A 176 19.87 16.77 1.38
C GLN A 176 18.49 16.17 1.66
N TRP A 177 18.44 15.31 2.68
CA TRP A 177 17.19 14.78 3.19
C TRP A 177 16.31 15.90 3.74
N PHE A 178 15.04 15.93 3.29
CA PHE A 178 14.03 16.87 3.76
C PHE A 178 12.77 16.12 4.18
N LEU A 179 12.87 15.41 5.30
CA LEU A 179 11.77 14.57 5.80
C LEU A 179 10.80 15.35 6.70
N GLY A 180 11.30 16.37 7.42
CA GLY A 180 10.46 17.17 8.33
C GLY A 180 9.82 16.37 9.48
N GLY A 181 10.28 15.13 9.68
CA GLY A 181 9.72 14.16 10.59
C GLY A 181 10.28 12.76 10.32
N ALA A 182 9.93 11.79 11.16
CA ALA A 182 10.20 10.39 10.88
C ALA A 182 9.22 9.48 11.64
N PRO A 183 8.92 8.30 11.07
CA PRO A 183 8.31 7.23 11.84
C PRO A 183 9.32 6.68 12.86
N TYR A 184 8.81 6.13 13.94
CA TYR A 184 9.59 5.21 14.76
C TYR A 184 8.67 4.08 15.20
N PHE A 185 9.06 2.86 14.85
CA PHE A 185 8.36 1.67 15.28
C PHE A 185 8.69 1.45 16.75
N THR A 186 7.66 1.43 17.58
CA THR A 186 7.76 0.95 18.93
C THR A 186 7.15 -0.43 18.95
N PHE A 187 7.91 -1.45 18.55
CA PHE A 187 7.47 -2.85 18.66
C PHE A 187 7.16 -3.21 20.13
N ASP A 188 7.77 -2.50 21.07
CA ASP A 188 7.48 -2.57 22.51
C ASP A 188 6.17 -1.89 22.92
N ASP A 189 5.58 -1.00 22.08
CA ASP A 189 4.25 -0.46 22.33
C ASP A 189 3.21 -1.46 21.79
N PRO A 190 2.45 -2.15 22.64
CA PRO A 190 1.50 -3.17 22.21
C PRO A 190 0.40 -2.61 21.31
N ARG A 191 0.19 -1.29 21.30
CA ARG A 191 -0.75 -0.62 20.42
C ARG A 191 -0.25 -0.57 18.95
N SER A 192 1.07 -0.49 18.72
CA SER A 192 1.66 -0.63 17.36
C SER A 192 1.62 -2.10 16.93
N GLY A 193 2.08 -2.98 17.82
CA GLY A 193 2.15 -4.41 17.58
C GLY A 193 3.18 -4.80 16.52
N ARG A 194 3.24 -6.11 16.23
CA ARG A 194 4.08 -6.67 15.16
C ARG A 194 3.46 -6.39 13.80
N ILE A 195 4.31 -6.09 12.81
CA ILE A 195 3.89 -5.98 11.41
C ILE A 195 3.59 -7.38 10.88
N THR A 196 2.37 -7.56 10.39
CA THR A 196 1.88 -8.78 9.75
C THR A 196 1.44 -8.46 8.32
N GLY A 197 0.87 -9.43 7.60
CA GLY A 197 0.36 -9.19 6.27
C GLY A 197 -0.94 -9.93 6.01
N SER A 198 -1.50 -9.65 4.84
CA SER A 198 -2.55 -10.49 4.28
C SER A 198 -2.55 -10.41 2.76
N VAL A 199 -3.17 -11.38 2.09
CA VAL A 199 -3.72 -11.18 0.74
C VAL A 199 -5.21 -10.91 0.91
N THR A 200 -5.63 -9.68 0.62
CA THR A 200 -7.05 -9.29 0.67
C THR A 200 -7.66 -9.41 -0.73
N ALA A 201 -8.79 -10.11 -0.85
CA ALA A 201 -9.57 -10.22 -2.08
C ALA A 201 -10.82 -9.33 -1.99
N ILE A 202 -10.98 -8.44 -2.97
CA ILE A 202 -12.16 -7.59 -3.14
C ILE A 202 -12.91 -8.04 -4.39
N ASP A 203 -14.23 -8.23 -4.28
CA ASP A 203 -15.10 -8.36 -5.45
C ASP A 203 -15.26 -6.99 -6.12
N VAL A 204 -14.74 -6.85 -7.33
CA VAL A 204 -14.73 -5.58 -8.06
C VAL A 204 -16.13 -5.09 -8.40
N SER A 205 -17.10 -6.02 -8.56
CA SER A 205 -18.47 -5.68 -8.96
C SER A 205 -19.26 -4.99 -7.84
N THR A 206 -18.84 -5.20 -6.59
CA THR A 206 -19.51 -4.66 -5.39
C THR A 206 -18.60 -3.78 -4.54
N GLY A 207 -17.29 -3.87 -4.72
CA GLY A 207 -16.29 -3.23 -3.87
C GLY A 207 -16.12 -3.93 -2.51
N VAL A 208 -16.72 -5.10 -2.26
CA VAL A 208 -16.72 -5.74 -0.94
C VAL A 208 -15.49 -6.66 -0.77
N VAL A 209 -14.85 -6.59 0.39
CA VAL A 209 -13.85 -7.59 0.79
C VAL A 209 -14.55 -8.93 1.02
N VAL A 210 -14.19 -9.94 0.23
CA VAL A 210 -14.80 -11.29 0.31
C VAL A 210 -13.92 -12.29 1.05
N ARG A 211 -12.60 -12.06 1.09
CA ARG A 211 -11.63 -13.00 1.68
C ARG A 211 -10.36 -12.28 2.11
N LYS A 212 -9.73 -12.79 3.17
CA LYS A 212 -8.33 -12.50 3.51
C LYS A 212 -7.55 -13.78 3.79
N TRP A 213 -6.36 -13.92 3.23
CA TRP A 213 -5.36 -14.92 3.66
C TRP A 213 -4.32 -14.24 4.53
N GLU A 214 -4.28 -14.60 5.80
CA GLU A 214 -3.48 -13.92 6.82
C GLU A 214 -2.06 -14.49 6.87
N THR A 215 -1.06 -13.61 6.97
CA THR A 215 0.35 -14.00 7.01
C THR A 215 1.05 -13.46 8.25
N GLU A 216 2.03 -14.21 8.74
CA GLU A 216 2.82 -13.84 9.91
C GLU A 216 3.70 -12.60 9.67
N PHE A 217 3.99 -12.31 8.40
CA PHE A 217 4.87 -11.23 7.94
C PHE A 217 4.20 -10.41 6.84
N PRO A 218 4.61 -9.15 6.61
CA PRO A 218 4.00 -8.30 5.59
C PRO A 218 4.17 -8.88 4.17
N MET A 219 3.18 -8.64 3.32
CA MET A 219 3.21 -9.06 1.93
C MET A 219 3.95 -8.05 1.05
N LEU A 220 5.19 -8.37 0.68
CA LEU A 220 6.07 -7.50 -0.11
C LEU A 220 6.31 -8.02 -1.54
N GLY A 221 5.93 -9.27 -1.83
CA GLY A 221 6.31 -9.99 -3.04
C GLY A 221 5.38 -9.85 -4.24
N GLY A 222 4.43 -8.90 -4.24
CA GLY A 222 3.45 -8.71 -5.33
C GLY A 222 2.55 -9.94 -5.57
N ILE A 223 1.62 -9.84 -6.51
CA ILE A 223 0.66 -10.93 -6.79
C ILE A 223 0.56 -11.20 -8.29
N LEU A 224 0.42 -12.47 -8.65
CA LEU A 224 0.08 -12.93 -10.00
C LEU A 224 -1.10 -13.91 -9.95
N SER A 225 -2.25 -13.54 -10.52
CA SER A 225 -3.34 -14.49 -10.78
C SER A 225 -3.23 -15.10 -12.18
N THR A 226 -3.59 -16.38 -12.32
CA THR A 226 -3.53 -17.11 -13.59
C THR A 226 -4.87 -17.76 -13.94
N ALA A 227 -5.11 -18.02 -15.23
CA ALA A 227 -6.34 -18.69 -15.69
C ALA A 227 -6.50 -20.14 -15.20
N GLY A 228 -5.46 -20.72 -14.59
CA GLY A 228 -5.51 -22.04 -13.97
C GLY A 228 -6.18 -22.08 -12.60
N GLY A 229 -6.75 -20.97 -12.13
CA GLY A 229 -7.38 -20.88 -10.82
C GLY A 229 -6.40 -20.63 -9.67
N LEU A 230 -5.22 -20.05 -9.96
CA LEU A 230 -4.13 -19.89 -8.99
C LEU A 230 -3.68 -18.44 -8.84
N VAL A 231 -3.35 -18.08 -7.59
CA VAL A 231 -2.74 -16.81 -7.18
C VAL A 231 -1.36 -17.07 -6.60
N PHE A 232 -0.31 -16.61 -7.28
CA PHE A 232 1.08 -16.73 -6.84
C PHE A 232 1.55 -15.46 -6.13
N THR A 233 2.34 -15.62 -5.08
CA THR A 233 3.02 -14.52 -4.38
C THR A 233 4.32 -15.02 -3.73
N GLY A 234 5.28 -14.11 -3.57
CA GLY A 234 6.42 -14.32 -2.69
C GLY A 234 6.11 -13.86 -1.26
N THR A 235 6.62 -14.56 -0.26
CA THR A 235 6.43 -14.24 1.15
C THR A 235 7.74 -13.80 1.81
N ALA A 236 7.64 -13.04 2.90
CA ALA A 236 8.82 -12.52 3.59
C ALA A 236 9.60 -13.61 4.36
N ASP A 237 8.95 -14.70 4.76
CA ASP A 237 9.61 -15.91 5.30
C ASP A 237 10.39 -16.71 4.24
N GLY A 238 10.34 -16.28 2.96
CA GLY A 238 11.21 -16.79 1.90
C GLY A 238 10.60 -17.90 1.05
N ALA A 239 9.29 -18.02 1.06
CA ALA A 239 8.57 -18.97 0.22
C ALA A 239 7.96 -18.32 -1.01
N VAL A 240 7.87 -19.10 -2.09
CA VAL A 240 6.88 -18.87 -3.14
C VAL A 240 5.67 -19.72 -2.79
N VAL A 241 4.50 -19.12 -2.78
CA VAL A 241 3.24 -19.83 -2.52
C VAL A 241 2.29 -19.70 -3.69
N ALA A 242 1.45 -20.72 -3.87
CA ALA A 242 0.29 -20.67 -4.74
C ALA A 242 -0.97 -20.88 -3.90
N LEU A 243 -1.92 -19.97 -4.06
CA LEU A 243 -3.23 -20.01 -3.42
C LEU A 243 -4.28 -20.35 -4.48
N ASP A 244 -5.35 -21.02 -4.07
CA ASP A 244 -6.58 -21.12 -4.89
C ASP A 244 -7.17 -19.72 -5.11
N ASP A 245 -7.56 -19.37 -6.34
CA ASP A 245 -8.00 -18.00 -6.67
C ASP A 245 -9.36 -17.63 -6.09
N THR A 246 -10.15 -18.60 -5.65
CA THR A 246 -11.48 -18.37 -5.08
C THR A 246 -11.42 -18.46 -3.57
N THR A 247 -10.82 -19.52 -3.05
CA THR A 247 -10.78 -19.78 -1.63
C THR A 247 -9.59 -19.14 -0.95
N LEU A 248 -8.54 -18.66 -1.64
CA LEU A 248 -7.19 -18.29 -1.14
C LEU A 248 -6.53 -19.32 -0.18
N GLU A 249 -6.94 -20.59 -0.23
CA GLU A 249 -6.25 -21.63 0.52
C GLU A 249 -4.88 -21.89 -0.11
N GLU A 250 -3.84 -22.02 0.71
CA GLU A 250 -2.51 -22.37 0.24
C GLU A 250 -2.52 -23.82 -0.24
N ILE A 251 -2.27 -24.03 -1.53
CA ILE A 251 -2.25 -25.36 -2.14
C ILE A 251 -0.84 -25.85 -2.48
N TRP A 252 0.12 -24.92 -2.53
CA TRP A 252 1.51 -25.21 -2.84
C TRP A 252 2.45 -24.18 -2.23
N ARG A 253 3.63 -24.63 -1.82
CA ARG A 253 4.69 -23.85 -1.21
C ARG A 253 6.05 -24.38 -1.63
N PHE A 254 6.99 -23.47 -1.86
CA PHE A 254 8.39 -23.79 -2.10
C PHE A 254 9.31 -22.78 -1.40
N GLU A 255 10.21 -23.31 -0.57
CA GLU A 255 11.18 -22.52 0.18
C GLU A 255 12.37 -22.14 -0.69
N THR A 256 12.61 -20.84 -0.86
CA THR A 256 13.72 -20.31 -1.67
C THR A 256 14.97 -20.00 -0.85
N GLY A 257 14.83 -19.96 0.49
CA GLY A 257 15.93 -19.70 1.43
C GLY A 257 16.25 -18.21 1.64
N SER A 258 15.53 -17.29 1.00
CA SER A 258 15.63 -15.85 1.28
C SER A 258 14.29 -15.15 1.02
N SER A 259 14.01 -14.07 1.74
CA SER A 259 12.76 -13.32 1.61
C SER A 259 12.54 -12.79 0.20
N ILE A 260 11.28 -12.65 -0.17
CA ILE A 260 10.88 -12.22 -1.51
C ILE A 260 10.10 -10.92 -1.43
N ASN A 261 10.57 -9.90 -2.17
CA ASN A 261 9.90 -8.61 -2.31
C ASN A 261 9.67 -8.20 -3.79
N ALA A 262 9.85 -9.14 -4.72
CA ALA A 262 9.65 -8.97 -6.15
C ALA A 262 8.38 -9.70 -6.62
N PRO A 263 7.60 -9.11 -7.55
CA PRO A 263 6.41 -9.75 -8.10
C PRO A 263 6.73 -11.02 -8.91
N PRO A 264 5.90 -12.07 -8.79
CA PRO A 264 5.96 -13.21 -9.71
C PRO A 264 5.53 -12.82 -11.13
N MET A 265 6.08 -13.52 -12.12
CA MET A 265 5.64 -13.48 -13.51
C MET A 265 5.47 -14.89 -14.08
N THR A 266 4.76 -15.01 -15.19
CA THR A 266 4.63 -16.27 -15.95
C THR A 266 4.91 -16.07 -17.43
N TYR A 267 5.42 -17.12 -18.08
CA TYR A 267 5.64 -17.17 -19.52
C TYR A 267 5.57 -18.62 -20.02
N GLU A 268 5.45 -18.80 -21.33
CA GLU A 268 5.52 -20.11 -21.97
C GLU A 268 6.78 -20.20 -22.83
N ALA A 269 7.46 -21.35 -22.77
CA ALA A 269 8.53 -21.71 -23.69
C ALA A 269 8.40 -23.19 -24.06
N ASP A 270 8.45 -23.48 -25.36
CA ASP A 270 8.34 -24.83 -25.92
C ASP A 270 7.10 -25.61 -25.42
N GLY A 271 5.95 -24.94 -25.34
CA GLY A 271 4.68 -25.53 -24.90
C GLY A 271 4.59 -25.82 -23.40
N LYS A 272 5.53 -25.33 -22.60
CA LYS A 272 5.51 -25.45 -21.14
C LYS A 272 5.42 -24.07 -20.48
N GLN A 273 4.46 -23.90 -19.58
CA GLN A 273 4.32 -22.71 -18.75
C GLN A 273 5.35 -22.74 -17.60
N TYR A 274 5.95 -21.59 -17.34
CA TYR A 274 6.88 -21.34 -16.25
C TYR A 274 6.35 -20.21 -15.37
N ILE A 275 6.59 -20.33 -14.06
CA ILE A 275 6.49 -19.23 -13.10
C ILE A 275 7.91 -18.83 -12.72
N ALA A 276 8.21 -17.54 -12.78
CA ALA A 276 9.51 -17.00 -12.40
C ALA A 276 9.33 -15.86 -11.39
N ILE A 277 10.22 -15.81 -10.40
CA ILE A 277 10.22 -14.80 -9.36
C ILE A 277 11.66 -14.55 -8.90
N GLN A 278 12.00 -13.30 -8.65
CA GLN A 278 13.32 -12.93 -8.14
C GLN A 278 13.34 -13.10 -6.62
N VAL A 279 14.41 -13.70 -6.11
CA VAL A 279 14.62 -13.97 -4.68
C VAL A 279 15.66 -13.00 -4.11
N GLY A 280 15.39 -12.44 -2.94
CA GLY A 280 16.28 -11.53 -2.23
C GLY A 280 15.53 -10.36 -1.61
N LEU A 281 15.85 -10.06 -0.35
CA LEU A 281 15.27 -8.91 0.34
C LEU A 281 16.01 -7.61 -0.01
N GLY A 282 15.27 -6.52 -0.23
CA GLY A 282 15.82 -5.19 -0.45
C GLY A 282 14.80 -4.08 -0.22
N GLY A 283 15.10 -2.87 -0.70
CA GLY A 283 14.24 -1.70 -0.55
C GLY A 283 14.23 -1.13 0.88
N ALA A 284 13.16 -0.43 1.25
CA ALA A 284 13.03 0.18 2.58
C ALA A 284 12.71 -0.83 3.70
N GLY A 285 12.29 -2.06 3.35
CA GLY A 285 11.93 -3.11 4.33
C GLY A 285 13.04 -3.46 5.32
N PRO A 286 14.28 -3.76 4.88
CA PRO A 286 15.44 -3.97 5.75
C PRO A 286 15.80 -2.78 6.65
N LEU A 287 15.48 -1.54 6.24
CA LEU A 287 15.77 -0.32 7.00
C LEU A 287 14.67 -0.02 8.03
N GLY A 288 13.42 -0.40 7.76
CA GLY A 288 12.25 -0.13 8.61
C GLY A 288 11.87 -1.25 9.58
N CYS A 289 12.32 -2.49 9.35
CA CYS A 289 11.99 -3.64 10.21
C CYS A 289 13.24 -4.39 10.74
N PRO A 290 14.19 -3.71 11.42
CA PRO A 290 15.40 -4.36 11.93
C PRO A 290 15.12 -5.45 12.98
N ASP A 291 13.99 -5.35 13.70
CA ASP A 291 13.54 -6.32 14.72
C ASP A 291 12.53 -7.35 14.20
N SER A 292 12.43 -7.48 12.87
CA SER A 292 11.98 -8.73 12.30
C SER A 292 12.79 -9.85 12.94
N PRO A 293 12.18 -10.84 13.62
CA PRO A 293 12.89 -11.79 14.48
C PRO A 293 14.04 -12.47 13.74
N PRO A 294 14.98 -13.13 14.44
CA PRO A 294 16.16 -13.80 13.87
C PRO A 294 15.93 -14.65 12.58
N LEU A 295 14.68 -15.01 12.31
CA LEU A 295 14.17 -15.62 11.08
C LEU A 295 14.38 -14.79 9.79
N LEU A 296 14.33 -13.45 9.85
CA LEU A 296 14.53 -12.57 8.67
C LEU A 296 16.00 -12.17 8.47
N THR A 297 16.81 -12.16 9.54
CA THR A 297 18.26 -11.89 9.47
C THR A 297 19.09 -13.01 8.84
N ALA A 298 18.51 -14.19 8.59
CA ALA A 298 19.19 -15.30 7.94
C ALA A 298 19.23 -15.21 6.39
N ALA A 299 18.64 -14.17 5.80
CA ALA A 299 18.36 -14.08 4.37
C ALA A 299 19.08 -12.95 3.62
N GLY A 300 20.14 -12.36 4.19
CA GLY A 300 20.99 -11.42 3.47
C GLY A 300 21.97 -12.15 2.55
N PRO A 301 22.16 -11.74 1.27
CA PRO A 301 23.35 -12.15 0.54
C PRO A 301 24.56 -11.68 1.35
N SER A 302 25.47 -12.62 1.62
CA SER A 302 26.71 -12.38 2.32
C SER A 302 27.37 -11.07 1.87
N THR A 303 27.73 -10.23 2.83
CA THR A 303 28.78 -9.21 2.71
C THR A 303 30.16 -9.88 2.55
N ALA A 304 30.30 -10.69 1.50
CA ALA A 304 31.53 -11.31 1.08
C ALA A 304 31.73 -11.02 -0.42
N LEU A 305 32.14 -9.77 -0.69
CA LEU A 305 33.12 -9.38 -1.71
C LEU A 305 33.76 -8.06 -1.24
#